data_AF-A0A148KLR7-F1
#
_entry.id   AF-A0A148KLR7-F1
#
_cell.length_a   1.000
_cell.length_b   1.000
_cell.length_c   1.000
_cell.angle_alpha   90.00
_cell.angle_beta   90.00
_cell.angle_gamma   90.00
#
_symmetry.space_group_name_H-M   'P 1'
#
loop_
_entity.id
_entity.type
_entity.pdbx_description
1 polymer ?
#
loop_
_entity_poly.entity_id
_entity_poly.type
_entity_poly.pdbx_seq_one_letter_code
_entity_poly.pdbx_strand_id
1 'polypeptide(L)'
;MLKHVILQISVLVVLLAAFNAKAVEKMNAAELQAVCQAFASKKETSELNNNKSLCSMYLKGFLAGENLYRAETLPPATFREKALASRAGGLLEKYQLGDDISYCIPKSTNIEDIAILINKQRPAADDSAESLIKSVLQQNFQCAK
;
A
#
# COMPACT_ATOMS: atom_id res chain seq x y z
N MET A 1 -30.14 -27.97 -29.75
CA MET A 1 -29.05 -27.82 -28.76
C MET A 1 -28.03 -26.74 -29.12
N LEU A 2 -27.53 -26.66 -30.36
CA LEU A 2 -26.54 -25.66 -30.78
C LEU A 2 -26.97 -24.19 -30.56
N LYS A 3 -28.25 -23.86 -30.78
CA LYS A 3 -28.80 -22.50 -30.57
C LYS A 3 -28.73 -22.02 -29.11
N HIS A 4 -28.81 -22.92 -28.12
CA HIS A 4 -28.77 -22.53 -26.70
C HIS A 4 -27.34 -22.27 -26.23
N VAL A 5 -26.36 -22.98 -26.81
CA VAL A 5 -24.93 -22.75 -26.53
C VAL A 5 -24.49 -21.38 -27.04
N ILE A 6 -24.92 -20.99 -28.24
CA ILE A 6 -24.59 -19.68 -28.82
C ILE A 6 -25.19 -18.54 -27.98
N LEU A 7 -26.43 -18.70 -27.49
CA LEU A 7 -27.09 -17.69 -26.65
C LEU A 7 -26.36 -17.49 -25.31
N GLN A 8 -25.89 -18.58 -24.68
CA GLN A 8 -25.14 -18.54 -23.42
C GLN A 8 -23.79 -17.85 -23.56
N ILE A 9 -23.08 -18.10 -24.67
CA ILE A 9 -21.80 -17.44 -24.97
C ILE A 9 -22.01 -15.93 -25.21
N SER A 10 -23.10 -15.56 -25.89
CA SER A 10 -23.44 -14.16 -26.17
C SER A 10 -23.67 -13.35 -24.89
N VAL A 11 -24.37 -13.92 -23.91
CA VAL A 11 -24.65 -13.27 -22.62
C VAL A 11 -23.38 -13.10 -21.80
N LEU A 12 -22.45 -14.07 -21.85
CA LEU A 12 -21.19 -14.02 -21.11
C LEU A 12 -20.27 -12.90 -21.64
N VAL A 13 -20.20 -12.72 -22.97
CA VAL A 13 -19.39 -11.67 -23.61
C VAL A 13 -19.95 -10.27 -23.31
N VAL A 14 -21.26 -10.11 -23.27
CA VAL A 14 -21.91 -8.85 -22.90
C VAL A 14 -21.68 -8.50 -21.43
N LEU A 15 -21.68 -9.49 -20.52
CA LEU A 15 -21.34 -9.26 -19.12
C LEU A 15 -19.88 -8.83 -18.93
N LEU A 16 -18.94 -9.44 -19.67
CA LEU A 16 -17.51 -9.08 -19.61
C LEU A 16 -17.24 -7.67 -20.15
N ALA A 17 -17.96 -7.24 -21.20
CA ALA A 17 -17.86 -5.88 -21.75
C ALA A 17 -18.51 -4.79 -20.87
N ALA A 18 -19.41 -5.17 -19.95
CA ALA A 18 -20.00 -4.23 -18.99
C ALA A 18 -19.03 -3.85 -17.87
N PHE A 19 -18.02 -4.69 -17.59
CA PHE A 19 -16.89 -4.33 -16.73
C PHE A 19 -15.88 -3.50 -17.53
N ASN A 20 -16.29 -2.29 -17.92
CA ASN A 20 -15.32 -1.23 -18.19
C ASN A 20 -14.65 -0.96 -16.85
N ALA A 21 -13.56 -1.68 -16.58
CA ALA A 21 -12.59 -1.27 -15.58
C ALA A 21 -12.12 0.11 -16.03
N LYS A 22 -12.80 1.15 -15.53
CA LYS A 22 -12.32 2.52 -15.65
C LYS A 22 -10.96 2.47 -14.97
N ALA A 23 -9.91 2.46 -15.77
CA ALA A 23 -8.56 2.63 -15.28
C ALA A 23 -8.62 3.87 -14.41
N VAL A 24 -8.38 3.70 -13.11
CA VAL A 24 -8.23 4.82 -12.18
C VAL A 24 -7.17 5.70 -12.82
N GLU A 25 -7.55 6.93 -13.18
CA GLU A 25 -6.65 7.87 -13.83
C GLU A 25 -5.34 7.93 -13.03
N LYS A 26 -4.21 7.95 -13.73
CA LYS A 26 -2.89 8.05 -13.08
C LYS A 26 -2.87 9.33 -12.25
N MET A 27 -2.96 9.19 -10.94
CA MET A 27 -2.87 10.30 -10.01
C MET A 27 -1.44 10.83 -9.99
N ASN A 28 -1.26 12.13 -10.19
CA ASN A 28 0.04 12.76 -10.02
C ASN A 28 0.28 13.13 -8.55
N ALA A 29 1.52 13.49 -8.23
CA ALA A 29 1.94 13.79 -6.87
C ALA A 29 1.24 15.02 -6.27
N ALA A 30 0.95 16.04 -7.10
CA ALA A 30 0.24 17.24 -6.67
C ALA A 30 -1.23 16.95 -6.31
N GLU A 31 -1.91 16.12 -7.11
CA GLU A 31 -3.26 15.64 -6.84
C GLU A 31 -3.31 14.84 -5.54
N LEU A 32 -2.37 13.90 -5.35
CA LEU A 32 -2.26 13.13 -4.11
C LEU A 32 -2.07 14.06 -2.90
N GLN A 33 -1.19 15.06 -3.01
CA GLN A 33 -0.94 16.00 -1.93
C GLN A 33 -2.19 16.84 -1.64
N ALA A 34 -2.93 17.29 -2.66
CA ALA A 34 -4.16 18.05 -2.48
C ALA A 34 -5.24 17.24 -1.73
N VAL A 35 -5.45 15.97 -2.12
CA VAL A 35 -6.44 15.12 -1.45
C VAL A 35 -6.00 14.76 -0.02
N CYS A 36 -4.70 14.59 0.22
CA CYS A 36 -4.18 14.34 1.57
C CYS A 36 -4.16 15.58 2.47
N GLN A 37 -4.08 16.79 1.90
CA GLN A 37 -4.28 18.04 2.63
C GLN A 37 -5.75 18.20 3.05
N ALA A 38 -6.69 17.87 2.16
CA ALA A 38 -8.12 17.90 2.46
C ALA A 38 -8.50 16.90 3.57
N PHE A 39 -7.92 15.69 3.50
CA PHE A 39 -8.04 14.64 4.52
C PHE A 39 -7.52 15.10 5.89
N ALA A 40 -6.28 15.64 5.95
CA ALA A 40 -5.67 16.11 7.20
C ALA A 40 -6.41 17.31 7.81
N SER A 41 -6.99 18.17 6.97
CA SER A 41 -7.76 19.33 7.41
C SER A 41 -9.19 18.98 7.87
N LYS A 42 -9.59 17.70 7.84
CA LYS A 42 -10.97 17.22 8.07
C LYS A 42 -12.02 17.99 7.25
N LYS A 43 -11.59 18.51 6.08
CA LYS A 43 -12.42 19.32 5.18
C LYS A 43 -13.17 18.47 4.16
N GLU A 44 -12.81 17.18 4.02
CA GLU A 44 -13.73 16.20 3.43
C GLU A 44 -14.97 16.14 4.32
N THR A 45 -16.07 16.67 3.80
CA THR A 45 -17.30 16.94 4.52
C THR A 45 -17.85 15.71 5.24
N SER A 46 -18.29 15.96 6.48
CA SER A 46 -19.02 15.19 7.51
C SER A 46 -19.91 13.97 7.14
N GLU A 47 -19.95 13.44 5.91
CA GLU A 47 -20.82 12.30 5.55
C GLU A 47 -20.06 11.02 5.14
N LEU A 48 -18.76 11.12 4.88
CA LEU A 48 -17.94 9.94 4.59
C LEU A 48 -16.98 9.68 5.76
N ASN A 49 -17.33 8.69 6.58
CA ASN A 49 -16.44 7.99 7.52
C ASN A 49 -14.98 8.09 7.04
N ASN A 50 -14.01 8.51 7.88
CA ASN A 50 -12.59 8.74 7.51
C ASN A 50 -11.96 7.63 6.65
N ASN A 51 -12.46 6.40 6.75
CA ASN A 51 -12.11 5.26 5.90
C ASN A 51 -12.53 5.37 4.41
N LYS A 52 -13.26 6.42 4.03
CA LYS A 52 -13.74 6.65 2.66
C LYS A 52 -13.16 7.92 2.01
N SER A 53 -12.19 8.56 2.64
CA SER A 53 -11.38 9.62 2.03
C SER A 53 -10.64 9.10 0.81
N LEU A 54 -10.53 9.90 -0.25
CA LEU A 54 -9.76 9.53 -1.45
C LEU A 54 -8.27 9.32 -1.11
N CYS A 55 -7.70 10.16 -0.22
CA CYS A 55 -6.33 9.97 0.29
C CYS A 55 -6.22 8.63 1.04
N SER A 56 -7.15 8.34 1.95
CA SER A 56 -7.12 7.08 2.73
C SER A 56 -7.22 5.84 1.84
N MET A 57 -8.13 5.85 0.87
CA MET A 57 -8.29 4.74 -0.08
C MET A 57 -7.05 4.55 -0.95
N TYR A 58 -6.48 5.64 -1.48
CA TYR A 58 -5.29 5.58 -2.31
C TYR A 58 -4.09 5.01 -1.53
N LEU A 59 -3.83 5.52 -0.33
CA LEU A 59 -2.74 5.04 0.52
C LEU A 59 -2.93 3.59 0.94
N LYS A 60 -4.14 3.19 1.33
CA LYS A 60 -4.43 1.78 1.66
C LYS A 60 -4.24 0.87 0.46
N GLY A 61 -4.70 1.28 -0.73
CA GLY A 61 -4.53 0.53 -1.97
C GLY A 61 -3.06 0.36 -2.33
N PHE A 62 -2.28 1.44 -2.26
CA PHE A 62 -0.84 1.42 -2.49
C PHE A 62 -0.14 0.47 -1.50
N LEU A 63 -0.35 0.68 -0.19
CA LEU A 63 0.29 -0.11 0.86
C LEU A 63 -0.10 -1.59 0.83
N ALA A 64 -1.32 -1.92 0.40
CA ALA A 64 -1.76 -3.31 0.24
C ALA A 64 -1.05 -4.03 -0.92
N GLY A 65 -0.51 -3.30 -1.89
CA GLY A 65 0.29 -3.82 -2.99
C GLY A 65 1.79 -3.92 -2.69
N GLU A 66 2.24 -3.41 -1.56
CA GLU A 66 3.65 -3.37 -1.17
C GLU A 66 3.98 -4.48 -0.15
N ASN A 67 5.21 -4.97 -0.18
CA ASN A 67 5.71 -5.91 0.82
C ASN A 67 6.13 -5.14 2.08
N LEU A 68 5.22 -5.03 3.04
CA LEU A 68 5.39 -4.25 4.25
C LEU A 68 5.66 -5.13 5.48
N TYR A 69 6.62 -4.71 6.31
CA TYR A 69 6.77 -5.24 7.65
C TYR A 69 6.19 -4.28 8.68
N ARG A 70 5.24 -4.77 9.48
CA ARG A 70 4.59 -4.01 10.55
C ARG A 70 4.94 -4.57 11.92
N ALA A 71 5.91 -3.94 12.59
CA ALA A 71 6.24 -4.22 13.99
C ALA A 71 6.75 -2.95 14.68
N GLU A 72 6.59 -2.86 16.01
CA GLU A 72 7.13 -1.75 16.80
C GLU A 72 8.66 -1.81 16.89
N THR A 73 9.21 -3.02 16.88
CA THR A 73 10.63 -3.33 16.75
C THR A 73 10.77 -4.67 16.03
N LEU A 74 11.84 -4.87 15.26
CA LEU A 74 12.26 -6.21 14.87
C LEU A 74 12.69 -6.94 16.15
N PRO A 75 12.00 -8.01 16.57
CA PRO A 75 12.42 -8.71 17.77
C PRO A 75 13.83 -9.26 17.53
N PRO A 76 14.83 -8.91 18.37
CA PRO A 76 16.14 -9.51 18.25
C PRO A 76 16.01 -11.00 18.53
N ALA A 77 16.38 -11.84 17.56
CA ALA A 77 16.31 -13.29 17.74
C ALA A 77 17.14 -13.71 18.96
N THR A 78 16.52 -14.44 19.88
CA THR A 78 17.18 -14.90 21.10
C THR A 78 18.22 -15.97 20.78
N PHE A 79 19.19 -16.17 21.68
CA PHE A 79 20.21 -17.23 21.50
C PHE A 79 19.59 -18.61 21.30
N ARG A 80 18.51 -18.93 22.03
CA ARG A 80 17.80 -20.21 21.94
C ARG A 80 17.18 -20.42 20.55
N GLU A 81 16.58 -19.38 20.00
CA GLU A 81 15.98 -19.38 18.67
C GLU A 81 17.03 -19.56 17.57
N LYS A 82 18.16 -18.84 17.68
CA LYS A 82 19.32 -19.01 16.80
C LYS A 82 19.91 -20.43 16.87
N ALA A 83 20.00 -21.00 18.07
CA ALA A 83 20.55 -22.34 18.31
C ALA A 83 19.62 -23.48 17.84
N LEU A 84 18.29 -23.28 17.88
CA LEU A 84 17.33 -24.25 17.35
C LEU A 84 17.33 -24.24 15.81
N ALA A 85 17.42 -23.05 15.20
CA ALA A 85 17.48 -22.92 13.74
C ALA A 85 18.76 -23.52 13.14
N SER A 86 19.92 -23.34 13.80
CA SER A 86 21.18 -23.94 13.35
C SER A 86 21.17 -25.47 13.38
N ARG A 87 20.40 -26.07 14.30
CA ARG A 87 20.20 -27.53 14.39
C ARG A 87 19.21 -28.07 13.36
N ALA A 88 18.28 -27.24 12.90
CA ALA A 88 17.30 -27.59 11.87
C ALA A 88 17.80 -27.35 10.43
N GLY A 89 19.08 -27.02 10.24
CA GLY A 89 19.68 -26.82 8.91
C GLY A 89 19.41 -25.45 8.27
N GLY A 90 18.75 -24.52 8.97
CA GLY A 90 18.46 -23.16 8.48
C GLY A 90 19.37 -22.14 9.12
N LEU A 91 20.54 -21.89 8.52
CA LEU A 91 21.41 -20.79 8.92
C LEU A 91 20.82 -19.47 8.38
N LEU A 92 20.33 -18.66 9.32
CA LEU A 92 20.20 -17.19 9.24
C LEU A 92 18.98 -16.57 8.51
N GLU A 93 18.30 -17.27 7.61
CA GLU A 93 17.22 -16.63 6.80
C GLU A 93 15.93 -16.31 7.58
N LYS A 94 15.59 -17.09 8.62
CA LYS A 94 14.26 -16.98 9.28
C LYS A 94 14.07 -15.77 10.20
N TYR A 95 15.16 -15.10 10.56
CA TYR A 95 15.19 -13.97 11.49
C TYR A 95 15.74 -12.68 10.86
N GLN A 96 16.18 -12.78 9.60
CA GLN A 96 16.36 -11.62 8.77
C GLN A 96 14.97 -11.21 8.29
N LEU A 97 14.73 -9.91 8.10
CA LEU A 97 13.63 -9.52 7.22
C LEU A 97 13.79 -10.32 5.94
N GLY A 98 12.70 -10.90 5.43
CA GLY A 98 12.75 -11.46 4.08
C GLY A 98 13.35 -10.43 3.14
N ASP A 99 14.23 -10.86 2.24
CA ASP A 99 14.91 -9.99 1.27
C ASP A 99 13.91 -9.19 0.40
N ASP A 100 12.63 -9.56 0.45
CA ASP A 100 11.50 -8.97 -0.26
C ASP A 100 10.76 -7.86 0.51
N ILE A 101 11.11 -7.57 1.78
CA ILE A 101 10.46 -6.50 2.55
C ILE A 101 11.01 -5.14 2.13
N SER A 102 10.12 -4.30 1.62
CA SER A 102 10.46 -2.98 1.09
C SER A 102 10.49 -1.89 2.17
N TYR A 103 9.64 -2.00 3.21
CA TYR A 103 9.48 -0.97 4.24
C TYR A 103 9.14 -1.53 5.63
N CYS A 104 9.63 -0.87 6.68
CA CYS A 104 9.36 -1.17 8.09
C CYS A 104 8.50 -0.08 8.72
N ILE A 105 7.19 -0.28 8.72
CA ILE A 105 6.22 0.70 9.24
C ILE A 105 5.80 0.29 10.66
N PRO A 106 6.05 1.13 11.69
CA PRO A 106 5.60 0.83 13.06
C PRO A 106 4.11 0.52 13.14
N LYS A 107 3.70 -0.40 14.03
CA LYS A 107 2.26 -0.73 14.22
C LYS A 107 1.44 0.47 14.70
N SER A 108 2.08 1.40 15.40
CA SER A 108 1.49 2.66 15.85
C SER A 108 1.22 3.64 14.70
N THR A 109 1.88 3.48 13.54
CA THR A 109 1.70 4.36 12.38
C THR A 109 0.38 4.06 11.67
N ASN A 110 -0.47 5.07 11.61
CA ASN A 110 -1.75 5.03 10.91
C ASN A 110 -1.65 5.73 9.52
N ILE A 111 -2.78 5.81 8.81
CA ILE A 111 -2.81 6.38 7.45
C ILE A 111 -2.71 7.91 7.51
N GLU A 112 -3.27 8.52 8.55
CA GLU A 112 -3.19 9.94 8.84
C GLU A 112 -1.74 10.41 9.00
N ASP A 113 -0.90 9.62 9.69
CA ASP A 113 0.52 9.91 9.87
C ASP A 113 1.26 9.95 8.53
N ILE A 114 0.99 8.98 7.65
CA ILE A 114 1.58 8.91 6.31
C ILE A 114 1.08 10.07 5.44
N ALA A 115 -0.21 10.42 5.52
CA ALA A 115 -0.76 11.58 4.82
C ALA A 115 -0.12 12.90 5.27
N ILE A 116 0.15 13.05 6.57
CA ILE A 116 0.89 14.21 7.10
C ILE A 116 2.31 14.27 6.53
N LEU A 117 3.01 13.14 6.39
CA LEU A 117 4.34 13.09 5.78
C LEU A 117 4.30 13.47 4.30
N ILE A 118 3.31 12.99 3.55
CA ILE A 118 3.07 13.38 2.15
C ILE A 118 2.86 14.89 2.04
N ASN A 119 2.06 15.48 2.93
CA ASN A 119 1.77 16.91 2.92
C ASN A 119 3.02 17.78 3.16
N LYS A 120 4.07 17.26 3.79
CA LYS A 120 5.34 17.96 4.05
C LYS A 120 6.30 17.94 2.85
N GLN A 121 6.04 17.09 1.85
CA GLN A 121 6.91 16.97 0.69
C GLN A 121 6.67 18.11 -0.32
N ARG A 122 7.68 18.37 -1.13
CA ARG A 122 7.59 19.23 -2.33
C ARG A 122 7.84 18.36 -3.56
N PRO A 123 6.80 17.72 -4.11
CA PRO A 123 6.97 16.90 -5.30
C PRO A 123 7.40 17.76 -6.50
N ALA A 124 8.16 17.17 -7.43
CA ALA A 124 8.41 17.79 -8.72
C ALA A 124 7.11 17.84 -9.54
N ALA A 125 7.04 18.76 -10.51
CA ALA A 125 5.82 19.01 -11.29
C ALA A 125 5.29 17.75 -12.02
N ASP A 126 6.18 16.83 -12.38
CA ASP A 126 5.88 15.63 -13.15
C ASP A 126 5.93 14.33 -12.31
N ASP A 127 6.05 14.44 -10.98
CA ASP A 127 6.10 13.26 -10.13
C ASP A 127 4.75 12.53 -10.11
N SER A 128 4.79 11.20 -10.17
CA SER A 128 3.62 10.36 -9.95
C SER A 128 3.28 10.27 -8.46
N ALA A 129 2.00 10.03 -8.14
CA ALA A 129 1.58 9.76 -6.77
C ALA A 129 2.33 8.57 -6.15
N GLU A 130 2.59 7.52 -6.95
CA GLU A 130 3.40 6.36 -6.53
C GLU A 130 4.84 6.77 -6.18
N SER A 131 5.51 7.54 -7.04
CA SER A 131 6.87 8.01 -6.80
C SER A 131 6.96 8.82 -5.49
N LEU A 132 5.97 9.68 -5.26
CA LEU A 132 5.88 10.47 -4.03
C LEU A 132 5.72 9.57 -2.79
N ILE A 133 4.81 8.60 -2.81
CA ILE A 133 4.62 7.67 -1.69
C ILE A 133 5.89 6.87 -1.44
N LYS A 134 6.51 6.32 -2.48
CA LYS A 134 7.78 5.57 -2.35
C LYS A 134 8.87 6.43 -1.72
N SER A 135 9.02 7.67 -2.15
CA SER A 135 9.97 8.62 -1.57
C SER A 135 9.69 8.87 -0.08
N VAL A 136 8.43 9.09 0.30
CA VAL A 136 8.02 9.25 1.71
C VAL A 136 8.36 8.00 2.52
N LEU A 137 8.02 6.81 2.02
CA LEU A 137 8.27 5.57 2.73
C LEU A 137 9.77 5.28 2.86
N GLN A 138 10.55 5.54 1.81
CA GLN A 138 12.01 5.42 1.83
C GLN A 138 12.67 6.43 2.77
N GLN A 139 12.12 7.62 2.97
CA GLN A 139 12.73 8.60 3.87
C GLN A 139 12.43 8.30 5.35
N ASN A 140 11.28 7.69 5.64
CA ASN A 140 10.74 7.62 7.02
C ASN A 140 10.66 6.20 7.58
N PHE A 141 10.66 5.17 6.74
CA PHE A 141 10.36 3.78 7.14
C PHE A 141 11.33 2.76 6.53
N GLN A 142 12.61 3.12 6.33
CA GLN A 142 13.61 2.12 5.96
C GLN A 142 13.80 1.11 7.09
N CYS A 143 13.87 -0.16 6.73
CA CYS A 143 14.28 -1.19 7.67
C CYS A 143 15.74 -0.98 8.06
N ALA A 144 16.01 -0.92 9.36
CA ALA A 144 17.39 -0.96 9.84
C ALA A 144 18.01 -2.30 9.43
N LYS A 145 19.18 -2.25 8.80
CA LYS A 145 19.99 -3.42 8.46
C LYS A 145 20.74 -3.92 9.68
#